data_AF-A0A350D4C3-F1
#
_entry.id   AF-A0A350D4C3-F1
#
_cell.length_a   1.000
_cell.length_b   1.000
_cell.length_c   1.000
_cell.angle_alpha   90.00
_cell.angle_beta   90.00
_cell.angle_gamma   90.00
#
_symmetry.space_group_name_H-M   'P 1'
#
loop_
_entity.id
_entity.type
_entity.pdbx_description
1 polymer ?
#
loop_
_entity_poly.entity_id
_entity_poly.type
_entity_poly.pdbx_seq_one_letter_code
_entity_poly.pdbx_strand_id
1 'polypeptide(L)'
;MDLKINFDRLWAEIEELSKIGQDQRGGVSRPSFSLPDLEARKWLIDRIEKAGLTPRQDSAGNIFGRLPGKTPQVVMAGSHLDTVINGGRFDGSVGVLYALECLRRIREENFE
;
A
#
# COMPACT_ATOMS: atom_id res chain seq x y z
N MET A 1 -11.58 -15.23 -18.67
CA MET A 1 -11.69 -14.37 -17.49
C MET A 1 -10.42 -13.55 -17.46
N ASP A 2 -10.52 -12.23 -17.60
CA ASP A 2 -9.37 -11.33 -17.76
C ASP A 2 -9.23 -10.48 -16.49
N LEU A 3 -8.63 -11.08 -15.45
CA LEU A 3 -8.40 -10.40 -14.18
C LEU A 3 -7.22 -9.44 -14.34
N LYS A 4 -7.53 -8.15 -14.49
CA LYS A 4 -6.56 -7.06 -14.64
C LYS A 4 -6.65 -6.10 -13.47
N ILE A 5 -5.52 -5.50 -13.12
CA ILE A 5 -5.46 -4.35 -12.19
C ILE A 5 -6.24 -3.15 -12.74
N ASN A 6 -6.78 -2.31 -11.86
CA ASN A 6 -7.22 -0.98 -12.24
C ASN A 6 -6.00 -0.04 -12.22
N PHE A 7 -5.39 0.16 -13.38
CA PHE A 7 -4.18 0.97 -13.51
C PHE A 7 -4.41 2.43 -13.13
N ASP A 8 -5.54 3.03 -13.50
CA ASP A 8 -5.83 4.44 -13.21
C ASP A 8 -5.94 4.69 -11.70
N ARG A 9 -6.61 3.78 -10.97
CA ARG A 9 -6.69 3.83 -9.51
C ARG A 9 -5.31 3.65 -8.86
N LEU A 10 -4.54 2.67 -9.31
CA LEU A 10 -3.19 2.43 -8.82
C LEU A 10 -2.29 3.65 -9.05
N TRP A 11 -2.32 4.22 -10.25
CA TRP A 11 -1.52 5.39 -10.62
C TRP A 11 -1.90 6.61 -9.78
N ALA A 12 -3.20 6.87 -9.62
CA ALA A 12 -3.68 7.95 -8.77
C ALA A 12 -3.21 7.81 -7.32
N GLU A 13 -3.25 6.60 -6.75
CA GLU A 13 -2.78 6.36 -5.39
C GLU A 13 -1.25 6.45 -5.24
N ILE A 14 -0.47 6.06 -6.27
CA ILE A 14 0.99 6.30 -6.31
C ILE A 14 1.27 7.81 -6.27
N GLU A 15 0.57 8.60 -7.10
CA GLU A 15 0.73 10.04 -7.13
C GLU A 15 0.30 10.68 -5.80
N GLU A 16 -0.79 10.24 -5.18
CA GLU A 16 -1.21 10.70 -3.85
C GLU A 16 -0.17 10.40 -2.77
N LEU A 17 0.30 9.15 -2.67
CA LEU A 17 1.28 8.73 -1.68
C LEU A 17 2.63 9.45 -1.86
N SER A 18 2.99 9.81 -3.09
CA SER A 18 4.22 10.55 -3.40
C SER A 18 4.24 11.97 -2.81
N LYS A 19 3.07 12.54 -2.48
CA LYS A 19 2.97 13.86 -1.85
C LYS A 19 3.35 13.81 -0.36
N ILE A 20 3.21 12.63 0.27
CA ILE A 20 3.54 12.44 1.68
C ILE A 20 5.05 12.28 1.84
N GLY A 21 5.68 13.32 2.39
CA GLY A 21 7.14 13.42 2.49
C GLY A 21 7.80 13.98 1.23
N GLN A 22 7.07 14.67 0.36
CA GLN A 22 7.64 15.33 -0.82
C GLN A 22 8.75 16.29 -0.42
N ASP A 23 9.93 16.09 -1.01
CA ASP A 23 11.12 16.90 -0.78
C ASP A 23 11.17 18.05 -1.79
N GLN A 24 11.64 19.23 -1.36
CA GLN A 24 11.78 20.40 -2.24
C GLN A 24 12.73 20.15 -3.42
N ARG A 25 13.62 19.15 -3.31
CA ARG A 25 14.54 18.71 -4.37
C ARG A 25 13.90 17.75 -5.38
N GLY A 26 12.62 17.41 -5.23
CA GLY A 26 11.85 16.62 -6.19
C GLY A 26 11.73 15.12 -5.88
N GLY A 27 12.35 14.63 -4.80
CA GLY A 27 12.19 13.26 -4.31
C GLY A 27 11.15 13.12 -3.20
N VAL A 28 11.17 11.97 -2.52
CA VAL A 28 10.37 11.68 -1.32
C VAL A 28 11.33 11.35 -0.17
N SER A 29 11.21 12.11 0.92
CA SER A 29 11.94 11.93 2.18
C SER A 29 10.96 11.46 3.25
N ARG A 30 10.85 10.14 3.40
CA ARG A 30 9.98 9.47 4.37
C ARG A 30 10.76 8.42 5.18
N PRO A 31 11.75 8.78 5.99
CA PRO A 31 12.47 7.82 6.83
C PRO A 31 11.52 7.09 7.78
N SER A 32 11.83 5.83 8.09
CA SER A 32 11.03 5.01 9.01
C SER A 32 10.77 5.72 10.34
N PHE A 33 9.52 5.70 10.79
CA PHE A 33 8.98 6.37 11.99
C PHE A 33 9.08 7.89 12.04
N SER A 34 9.45 8.55 10.94
CA SER A 34 9.27 10.01 10.80
C SER A 34 7.79 10.40 10.72
N LEU A 35 7.47 11.69 10.92
CA LEU A 35 6.10 12.17 10.77
C LEU A 35 5.48 11.84 9.39
N PRO A 36 6.20 12.03 8.25
CA PRO A 36 5.69 11.57 6.95
C PRO A 36 5.47 10.07 6.85
N ASP A 37 6.27 9.24 7.54
CA ASP A 37 6.08 7.79 7.53
C ASP A 37 4.81 7.40 8.30
N LEU A 38 4.60 8.00 9.47
CA LEU A 38 3.38 7.81 10.25
C LEU A 38 2.13 8.26 9.48
N GLU A 39 2.23 9.36 8.73
CA GLU A 39 1.16 9.83 7.84
C GLU A 39 0.88 8.84 6.69
N ALA A 40 1.92 8.34 6.02
CA ALA A 40 1.77 7.36 4.95
C ALA A 40 1.20 6.03 5.45
N ARG A 41 1.59 5.60 6.64
CA ARG A 41 1.04 4.41 7.32
C ARG A 41 -0.45 4.57 7.61
N LYS A 42 -0.85 5.73 8.16
CA LYS A 42 -2.26 6.05 8.40
C LYS A 42 -3.05 6.08 7.09
N TRP A 43 -2.47 6.69 6.05
CA TRP A 43 -3.06 6.71 4.71
C TRP A 43 -3.25 5.29 4.16
N LEU A 44 -2.27 4.39 4.30
CA LEU A 44 -2.38 3.00 3.84
C LEU A 44 -3.48 2.24 4.58
N ILE A 45 -3.58 2.42 5.90
CA ILE A 45 -4.64 1.80 6.71
C ILE A 45 -6.03 2.24 6.21
N ASP A 46 -6.23 3.53 5.97
CA ASP A 46 -7.48 4.05 5.39
C ASP A 46 -7.77 3.46 4.00
N ARG A 47 -6.74 3.27 3.16
CA ARG A 47 -6.90 2.61 1.84
C ARG A 47 -7.27 1.13 1.94
N ILE A 48 -6.75 0.41 2.95
CA ILE A 48 -7.11 -0.97 3.24
C ILE A 48 -8.57 -1.05 3.72
N GLU A 49 -8.99 -0.16 4.61
CA GLU A 49 -10.37 -0.10 5.13
C GLU A 49 -11.39 0.26 4.04
N LYS A 50 -11.10 1.27 3.23
CA LYS A 50 -11.94 1.65 2.07
C LYS A 50 -11.99 0.57 1.01
N ALA A 51 -10.92 -0.22 0.91
CA ALA A 51 -10.90 -1.43 0.12
C ALA A 51 -11.64 -2.59 0.81
N GLY A 52 -12.43 -2.35 1.86
CA GLY A 52 -13.15 -3.32 2.71
C GLY A 52 -12.36 -4.59 3.02
N LEU A 53 -11.06 -4.41 3.23
CA LEU A 53 -10.16 -5.42 3.78
C LEU A 53 -10.02 -5.16 5.28
N THR A 54 -9.53 -6.13 6.03
CA THR A 54 -9.27 -5.94 7.46
C THR A 54 -7.83 -5.46 7.67
N PRO A 55 -7.61 -4.21 8.14
CA PRO A 55 -6.28 -3.76 8.53
C PRO A 55 -5.86 -4.40 9.86
N ARG A 56 -4.57 -4.66 10.01
CA ARG A 56 -3.95 -5.03 11.29
C ARG A 56 -2.54 -4.45 11.33
N GLN A 57 -2.14 -3.94 12.49
CA GLN A 57 -0.75 -3.58 12.76
C GLN A 57 -0.19 -4.52 13.83
N ASP A 58 1.04 -5.02 13.67
CA ASP A 58 1.73 -5.78 14.71
C ASP A 58 2.55 -4.88 15.64
N SER A 59 3.20 -5.48 16.65
CA SER A 59 4.02 -4.77 17.62
C SER A 59 5.31 -4.16 17.04
N ALA A 60 5.76 -4.61 15.87
CA ALA A 60 6.88 -4.01 15.15
C ALA A 60 6.44 -2.87 14.22
N GLY A 61 5.13 -2.61 14.12
CA GLY A 61 4.56 -1.57 13.29
C GLY A 61 4.29 -2.00 11.85
N ASN A 62 4.47 -3.28 11.50
CA ASN A 62 4.13 -3.78 10.16
C ASN A 62 2.62 -3.74 9.96
N ILE A 63 2.19 -3.33 8.77
CA ILE A 63 0.78 -3.18 8.42
C ILE A 63 0.38 -4.30 7.47
N PHE A 64 -0.75 -4.93 7.76
CA PHE A 64 -1.34 -6.00 6.98
C PHE A 64 -2.75 -5.61 6.56
N GLY A 65 -3.07 -5.80 5.28
CA GLY A 65 -4.45 -5.81 4.79
C GLY A 65 -4.84 -7.24 4.43
N ARG A 66 -5.94 -7.75 4.98
CA ARG A 66 -6.36 -9.14 4.77
C ARG A 66 -7.69 -9.24 4.04
N LEU A 67 -7.71 -10.02 2.95
CA LEU A 67 -8.90 -10.62 2.38
C LEU A 67 -9.03 -12.05 2.96
N PRO A 68 -10.14 -12.41 3.63
CA PRO A 68 -10.31 -13.76 4.15
C PRO A 68 -10.49 -14.77 3.01
N GLY A 69 -9.81 -15.91 3.11
CA GLY A 69 -9.97 -17.05 2.21
C GLY A 69 -10.74 -18.20 2.88
N LYS A 70 -10.99 -19.27 2.11
CA LYS A 70 -11.70 -20.48 2.58
C LYS A 70 -10.87 -21.36 3.52
N THR A 71 -9.56 -21.19 3.53
CA THR A 71 -8.61 -22.01 4.30
C THR A 71 -7.65 -21.12 5.10
N PRO A 72 -6.91 -21.68 6.09
CA PRO A 72 -5.99 -20.87 6.88
C PRO A 72 -4.67 -20.53 6.16
N GLN A 73 -4.37 -21.13 5.01
CA GLN A 73 -3.16 -20.81 4.25
C GLN A 73 -3.23 -19.37 3.71
N VAL A 74 -2.10 -18.65 3.78
CA VAL A 74 -2.00 -17.26 3.37
C VAL A 74 -0.88 -17.11 2.36
N VAL A 75 -1.18 -16.44 1.24
CA VAL A 75 -0.17 -15.86 0.34
C VAL A 75 -0.04 -14.39 0.72
N MET A 76 1.19 -13.94 0.92
CA MET A 76 1.50 -12.55 1.27
C MET A 76 2.31 -11.89 0.16
N ALA A 77 1.91 -10.69 -0.20
CA ALA A 77 2.65 -9.80 -1.08
C ALA A 77 2.68 -8.41 -0.46
N GLY A 78 3.76 -7.68 -0.67
CA GLY A 78 3.97 -6.36 -0.10
C GLY A 78 5.41 -5.90 -0.30
N SER A 79 5.74 -4.78 0.33
CA SER A 79 7.09 -4.19 0.32
C SER A 79 7.19 -3.18 1.47
N HIS A 80 7.85 -2.04 1.30
CA HIS A 80 8.00 -1.00 2.31
C HIS A 80 7.39 0.34 1.86
N LEU A 81 7.01 1.19 2.82
CA LEU A 81 6.56 2.56 2.56
C LEU A 81 7.66 3.58 2.84
N ASP A 82 8.58 3.32 3.75
CA ASP A 82 9.65 4.27 4.06
C ASP A 82 10.59 4.45 2.87
N THR A 83 11.23 5.62 2.82
CA THR A 83 12.21 5.97 1.81
C THR A 83 13.50 6.46 2.47
N VAL A 84 14.60 6.34 1.72
CA VAL A 84 15.80 7.13 2.01
C VAL A 84 15.54 8.61 1.77
N ILE A 85 16.41 9.47 2.30
CA ILE A 85 16.34 10.91 2.06
C ILE A 85 16.42 11.19 0.55
N ASN A 86 15.45 11.97 0.05
CA ASN A 86 15.30 12.32 -1.36
C ASN A 86 15.25 11.09 -2.28
N GLY A 87 14.63 10.00 -1.80
CA GLY A 87 14.41 8.78 -2.57
C GLY A 87 13.40 8.95 -3.71
N GLY A 88 13.29 7.95 -4.56
CA GLY A 88 12.27 7.92 -5.61
C GLY A 88 10.88 7.61 -5.07
N ARG A 89 9.84 8.08 -5.78
CA ARG A 89 8.43 7.83 -5.41
C ARG A 89 7.95 6.39 -5.63
N PHE A 90 8.73 5.56 -6.30
CA PHE A 90 8.31 4.21 -6.72
C PHE A 90 8.89 3.09 -5.84
N ASP A 91 10.11 3.28 -5.34
CA ASP A 91 10.82 2.26 -4.57
C ASP A 91 10.06 1.91 -3.29
N GLY A 92 9.90 0.62 -3.02
CA GLY A 92 9.02 0.05 -2.00
C GLY A 92 7.53 0.27 -2.25
N SER A 93 7.11 1.54 -2.32
CA SER A 93 5.72 1.97 -2.30
C SER A 93 4.86 1.35 -3.39
N VAL A 94 5.41 1.17 -4.60
CA VAL A 94 4.67 0.52 -5.70
C VAL A 94 4.35 -0.93 -5.36
N GLY A 95 5.27 -1.68 -4.73
CA GLY A 95 5.01 -3.06 -4.34
C GLY A 95 3.86 -3.18 -3.32
N VAL A 96 3.77 -2.23 -2.40
CA VAL A 96 2.66 -2.16 -1.43
C VAL A 96 1.32 -1.88 -2.13
N LEU A 97 1.29 -0.85 -3.00
CA LEU A 97 0.05 -0.46 -3.68
C LEU A 97 -0.41 -1.49 -4.72
N TYR A 98 0.53 -2.16 -5.39
CA TYR A 98 0.22 -3.23 -6.33
C TYR A 98 -0.40 -4.43 -5.61
N ALA A 99 0.13 -4.82 -4.44
CA ALA A 99 -0.45 -5.89 -3.63
C ALA A 99 -1.88 -5.54 -3.16
N LEU A 100 -2.11 -4.30 -2.73
CA LEU A 100 -3.45 -3.83 -2.37
C LEU A 100 -4.41 -3.84 -3.57
N GLU A 101 -3.95 -3.39 -4.74
CA GLU A 101 -4.76 -3.39 -5.97
C GLU A 101 -5.12 -4.81 -6.41
N CYS A 102 -4.19 -5.76 -6.34
CA CYS A 102 -4.51 -7.17 -6.58
C CYS A 102 -5.62 -7.69 -5.67
N LEU A 103 -5.56 -7.41 -4.36
CA LEU A 103 -6.61 -7.81 -3.41
C LEU A 103 -7.96 -7.13 -3.72
N ARG A 104 -7.95 -5.85 -4.10
CA ARG A 104 -9.16 -5.14 -4.53
C ARG A 104 -9.81 -5.83 -5.72
N ARG A 105 -9.03 -6.17 -6.76
CA ARG A 105 -9.55 -6.81 -7.96
C ARG A 105 -10.05 -8.22 -7.72
N ILE A 106 -9.32 -9.04 -6.97
CA ILE A 106 -9.76 -10.38 -6.56
C ILE A 106 -11.14 -10.30 -5.89
N ARG A 107 -11.29 -9.35 -4.96
CA ARG A 107 -12.55 -9.16 -4.25
C ARG A 107 -13.67 -8.59 -5.13
N GLU A 108 -13.41 -7.57 -5.93
CA GLU A 108 -14.39 -6.94 -6.83
C GLU A 108 -14.95 -7.94 -7.85
N GLU A 109 -14.12 -8.86 -8.34
CA GLU A 109 -14.53 -9.93 -9.26
C GLU A 109 -15.14 -11.15 -8.54
N ASN A 110 -15.20 -11.14 -7.20
CA ASN A 110 -15.61 -12.28 -6.38
C ASN A 110 -14.84 -13.56 -6.76
N PHE A 111 -13.54 -13.42 -6.99
CA PHE A 111 -12.66 -14.54 -7.31
C PHE A 111 -12.38 -15.36 -6.04
N GLU A 112 -12.79 -16.63 -6.03
CA GLU A 112 -12.71 -17.54 -4.88
C GLU A 112 -11.66 -18.65 -5.03
#